data_AF-A0A3M6TS30-F1
#
_entry.id   AF-A0A3M6TS30-F1
#
_cell.length_a   1.000
_cell.length_b   1.000
_cell.length_c   1.000
_cell.angle_alpha   90.00
_cell.angle_beta   90.00
_cell.angle_gamma   90.00
#
_symmetry.space_group_name_H-M   'P 1'
#
loop_
_entity.id
_entity.type
_entity.pdbx_description
1 polymer ?
#
loop_
_entity_poly.entity_id
_entity_poly.type
_entity_poly.pdbx_seq_one_letter_code
_entity_poly.pdbx_strand_id
1 'polypeptide(L)'
;MAIVKEGTSSTREILARRRSSYPTFKAGIMAVVKFWILLAVTVLVATIITARNVPAVEALAVSSNRTELQRKWKDPLQEGKWHFKTPSRVLSRKKFQDVGEKTLEKSLILYTSFSKKLFQNPFSQKIIKEASSTTFITGMAQGKLPLSNYRNFLEQDAAYFEHVADVYRLAAIKMEIQKKKDYAYFYWKQSAKFFDLHKQFIQKKDLSEKGQVGTALKAYMDFLSNVSPEHLALAMLSCSVLYPELARIKVQNPEGNVYEKDFFQENRRDDESSTEKFVDEIIIKDITEPRALPIVWRGLKHELNLLREVGGQPALSIQQL
;
A
#
# COMPACT_ATOMS: atom_id res chain seq x y z
N MET A 1 23.15 -66.05 52.50
CA MET A 1 22.26 -66.28 53.65
C MET A 1 20.86 -66.49 53.08
N ALA A 2 20.27 -67.65 53.35
CA ALA A 2 19.06 -68.20 52.73
C ALA A 2 17.78 -67.42 53.15
N ILE A 3 16.61 -67.55 52.51
CA ILE A 3 15.62 -68.62 52.71
C ILE A 3 14.32 -68.25 51.94
N VAL A 4 13.78 -69.19 51.14
CA VAL A 4 12.32 -69.56 50.96
C VAL A 4 11.38 -68.53 50.29
N LYS A 5 10.32 -68.86 49.53
CA LYS A 5 9.77 -69.98 48.70
C LYS A 5 8.38 -69.49 48.23
N GLU A 6 7.87 -70.10 47.15
CA GLU A 6 6.43 -70.39 46.84
C GLU A 6 5.43 -69.20 46.79
N GLY A 7 4.41 -69.17 45.93
CA GLY A 7 3.83 -70.19 45.06
C GLY A 7 2.71 -69.58 44.21
N THR A 8 2.42 -70.30 43.14
CA THR A 8 1.39 -70.12 42.12
C THR A 8 -0.04 -70.28 42.63
N SER A 9 -1.03 -69.55 42.09
CA SER A 9 -2.35 -70.12 41.73
C SER A 9 -3.28 -69.11 41.01
N SER A 10 -3.82 -69.55 39.88
CA SER A 10 -5.19 -69.34 39.39
C SER A 10 -5.77 -67.93 39.27
N THR A 11 -5.82 -67.43 38.03
CA THR A 11 -6.90 -66.51 37.56
C THR A 11 -7.25 -66.75 36.09
N ARG A 12 -7.09 -67.99 35.62
CA ARG A 12 -7.57 -68.45 34.29
C ARG A 12 -9.03 -68.93 34.37
N GLU A 13 -9.90 -68.17 35.03
CA GLU A 13 -11.32 -68.55 35.14
C GLU A 13 -12.31 -67.38 35.33
N ILE A 14 -11.98 -66.16 34.88
CA ILE A 14 -12.90 -65.00 34.92
C ILE A 14 -13.23 -64.43 33.53
N LEU A 15 -12.67 -64.97 32.44
CA LEU A 15 -12.86 -64.42 31.08
C LEU A 15 -14.00 -65.05 30.25
N ALA A 16 -14.91 -65.83 30.86
CA ALA A 16 -15.93 -66.59 30.12
C ALA A 16 -17.41 -66.18 30.35
N ARG A 17 -17.70 -65.06 31.03
CA ARG A 17 -19.10 -64.58 31.19
C ARG A 17 -19.23 -63.07 31.11
N ARG A 18 -19.26 -62.52 29.88
CA ARG A 18 -19.96 -61.26 29.54
C ARG A 18 -19.94 -61.04 28.01
N ARG A 19 -20.64 -61.91 27.27
CA ARG A 19 -21.08 -61.62 25.90
C ARG A 19 -22.59 -61.81 25.87
N SER A 20 -23.33 -60.72 26.06
CA SER A 20 -24.76 -60.66 25.82
C SER A 20 -25.18 -59.18 25.88
N SER A 21 -25.75 -58.72 24.75
CA SER A 21 -26.64 -57.55 24.64
C SER A 21 -26.02 -56.16 24.48
N TYR A 22 -25.62 -55.79 23.26
CA TYR A 22 -25.82 -54.41 22.73
C TYR A 22 -25.93 -54.39 21.19
N PRO A 23 -27.12 -54.65 20.60
CA PRO A 23 -27.34 -54.51 19.17
C PRO A 23 -28.18 -53.27 18.79
N THR A 24 -28.05 -52.14 19.49
CA THR A 24 -28.76 -50.89 19.12
C THR A 24 -27.94 -49.60 19.16
N PHE A 25 -26.75 -49.59 19.79
CA PHE A 25 -25.97 -48.36 19.94
C PHE A 25 -25.19 -47.96 18.66
N LYS A 26 -24.79 -48.92 17.81
CA LYS A 26 -24.04 -48.64 16.57
C LYS A 26 -24.88 -48.00 15.46
N ALA A 27 -26.18 -48.25 15.41
CA ALA A 27 -27.06 -47.67 14.38
C ALA A 27 -27.28 -46.16 14.60
N GLY A 28 -27.42 -45.73 15.86
CA GLY A 28 -27.59 -44.31 16.21
C GLY A 28 -26.36 -43.47 15.89
N ILE A 29 -25.15 -43.97 16.21
CA ILE A 29 -23.90 -43.24 15.92
C ILE A 29 -23.68 -43.08 14.42
N MET A 30 -23.96 -44.11 13.61
CA MET A 30 -23.81 -44.00 12.16
C MET A 30 -24.81 -43.04 11.52
N ALA A 31 -26.03 -42.92 12.06
CA ALA A 31 -27.02 -41.95 11.57
C ALA A 31 -26.58 -40.51 11.84
N VAL A 32 -26.03 -40.23 13.03
CA VAL A 32 -25.53 -38.89 13.39
C VAL A 32 -24.34 -38.50 12.52
N VAL A 33 -23.38 -39.40 12.30
CA VAL A 33 -22.21 -39.13 11.45
C VAL A 33 -22.62 -38.86 10.00
N LYS A 34 -23.56 -39.64 9.44
CA LYS A 34 -24.07 -39.40 8.08
C LYS A 34 -24.77 -38.06 7.94
N PHE A 35 -25.54 -37.64 8.96
CA PHE A 35 -26.21 -36.34 8.96
C PHE A 35 -25.20 -35.18 8.93
N TRP A 36 -24.13 -35.23 9.74
CA TRP A 36 -23.11 -34.19 9.75
C TRP A 36 -22.30 -34.11 8.46
N ILE A 37 -22.00 -35.24 7.82
CA ILE A 37 -21.34 -35.28 6.52
C ILE A 37 -22.24 -34.65 5.44
N LEU A 38 -23.53 -34.99 5.42
CA LEU A 38 -24.48 -34.43 4.45
C LEU A 38 -24.63 -32.92 4.63
N LEU A 39 -24.69 -32.44 5.87
CA LEU A 39 -24.75 -31.00 6.18
C LEU A 39 -23.49 -30.27 5.71
N ALA A 40 -22.30 -30.82 5.98
CA ALA A 40 -21.03 -30.24 5.55
C ALA A 40 -20.91 -30.16 4.03
N VAL A 41 -21.34 -31.20 3.31
CA VAL A 41 -21.36 -31.19 1.83
C VAL A 41 -22.36 -30.16 1.31
N THR A 42 -23.54 -30.03 1.93
CA THR A 42 -24.56 -29.08 1.50
C THR A 42 -24.09 -27.63 1.70
N VAL A 43 -23.44 -27.33 2.84
CA VAL A 43 -22.83 -26.01 3.09
C VAL A 43 -21.70 -25.73 2.11
N LEU A 44 -20.84 -26.71 1.82
CA LEU A 44 -19.75 -26.55 0.86
C LEU A 44 -20.27 -26.28 -0.56
N VAL A 45 -21.27 -27.03 -1.01
CA VAL A 45 -21.91 -26.84 -2.34
C VAL A 45 -22.60 -25.48 -2.41
N ALA A 46 -23.34 -25.08 -1.37
CA ALA A 46 -23.95 -23.74 -1.30
C ALA A 46 -22.89 -22.63 -1.37
N THR A 47 -21.75 -22.80 -0.69
CA THR A 47 -20.62 -21.85 -0.70
C THR A 47 -19.93 -21.77 -2.07
N ILE A 48 -19.80 -22.91 -2.77
CA ILE A 48 -19.23 -22.94 -4.12
C ILE A 48 -20.20 -22.32 -5.14
N ILE A 49 -21.50 -22.54 -5.01
CA ILE A 49 -22.52 -21.95 -5.88
C ILE A 49 -22.61 -20.44 -5.66
N THR A 50 -22.56 -19.95 -4.42
CA THR A 50 -22.50 -18.50 -4.15
C THR A 50 -21.19 -17.91 -4.65
N ALA A 51 -20.04 -18.56 -4.46
CA ALA A 51 -18.76 -18.06 -4.96
C ALA A 51 -18.68 -18.01 -6.50
N ARG A 52 -19.34 -18.93 -7.22
CA ARG A 52 -19.36 -18.94 -8.69
C ARG A 52 -20.32 -17.93 -9.32
N ASN A 53 -21.33 -17.46 -8.58
CA ASN A 53 -22.33 -16.52 -9.10
C ASN A 53 -22.03 -15.05 -8.79
N VAL A 54 -20.93 -14.72 -8.11
CA VAL A 54 -20.56 -13.33 -7.75
C VAL A 54 -19.83 -12.52 -8.84
N PRO A 55 -19.14 -13.05 -9.88
CA PRO A 55 -18.28 -12.17 -10.68
C PRO A 55 -18.99 -11.40 -11.82
N ALA A 56 -20.25 -11.70 -12.17
CA ALA A 56 -20.91 -11.04 -13.31
C ALA A 56 -21.76 -9.82 -12.91
N VAL A 57 -22.42 -9.86 -11.75
CA VAL A 57 -23.35 -8.79 -11.33
C VAL A 57 -22.60 -7.63 -10.70
N GLU A 58 -21.52 -7.88 -9.96
CA GLU A 58 -20.66 -6.80 -9.44
C GLU A 58 -19.87 -6.10 -10.54
N ALA A 59 -19.39 -6.82 -11.57
CA ALA A 59 -18.67 -6.20 -12.69
C ALA A 59 -19.56 -5.25 -13.53
N LEU A 60 -20.84 -5.61 -13.74
CA LEU A 60 -21.81 -4.77 -14.45
C LEU A 60 -22.31 -3.60 -13.60
N ALA A 61 -22.50 -3.79 -12.28
CA ALA A 61 -22.83 -2.71 -11.36
C ALA A 61 -21.69 -1.69 -11.21
N VAL A 62 -20.43 -2.16 -11.22
CA VAL A 62 -19.23 -1.31 -11.20
C VAL A 62 -19.05 -0.53 -12.51
N SER A 63 -19.38 -1.14 -13.65
CA SER A 63 -19.35 -0.49 -14.97
C SER A 63 -20.41 0.62 -15.11
N SER A 64 -21.67 0.37 -14.75
CA SER A 64 -22.74 1.37 -14.92
C SER A 64 -22.64 2.54 -13.93
N ASN A 65 -22.17 2.28 -12.69
CA ASN A 65 -21.88 3.35 -11.72
C ASN A 65 -20.68 4.22 -12.13
N ARG A 66 -19.76 3.72 -12.97
CA ARG A 66 -18.60 4.49 -13.46
C ARG A 66 -19.07 5.72 -14.24
N THR A 67 -20.09 5.57 -15.08
CA THR A 67 -20.60 6.66 -15.94
C THR A 67 -21.52 7.62 -15.17
N GLU A 68 -22.27 7.13 -14.18
CA GLU A 68 -23.21 7.93 -13.40
C GLU A 68 -22.52 8.76 -12.31
N LEU A 69 -21.51 8.20 -11.63
CA LEU A 69 -20.68 8.95 -10.68
C LEU A 69 -19.81 9.99 -11.39
N GLN A 70 -19.26 9.68 -12.57
CA GLN A 70 -18.58 10.68 -13.41
C GLN A 70 -19.50 11.85 -13.81
N ARG A 71 -20.82 11.62 -13.89
CA ARG A 71 -21.81 12.66 -14.18
C ARG A 71 -22.14 13.50 -12.95
N LYS A 72 -22.19 12.89 -11.76
CA LYS A 72 -22.55 13.54 -10.49
C LYS A 72 -21.47 14.50 -9.96
N TRP A 73 -20.22 14.35 -10.38
CA TRP A 73 -19.08 15.14 -9.91
C TRP A 73 -18.47 16.06 -10.98
N LYS A 74 -19.17 16.28 -12.10
CA LYS A 74 -18.62 16.98 -13.28
C LYS A 74 -18.63 18.51 -13.22
N ASP A 75 -19.08 19.14 -12.14
CA ASP A 75 -18.93 20.58 -11.88
C ASP A 75 -18.78 20.83 -10.37
N PRO A 76 -17.64 21.36 -9.87
CA PRO A 76 -16.90 22.49 -10.45
C PRO A 76 -15.43 22.12 -10.77
N LEU A 77 -15.12 21.88 -12.03
CA LEU A 77 -13.74 21.84 -12.56
C LEU A 77 -13.52 22.89 -13.65
N GLN A 78 -14.31 23.97 -13.62
CA GLN A 78 -14.09 25.18 -14.41
C GLN A 78 -13.31 26.19 -13.57
N GLU A 79 -11.99 26.02 -13.48
CA GLU A 79 -11.10 27.15 -13.19
C GLU A 79 -9.65 26.85 -13.60
N GLY A 80 -9.27 27.38 -14.76
CA GLY A 80 -7.92 27.88 -15.04
C GLY A 80 -6.85 26.85 -15.41
N LYS A 81 -5.92 27.29 -16.26
CA LYS A 81 -4.60 26.69 -16.41
C LYS A 81 -4.03 26.32 -15.04
N TRP A 82 -3.86 25.02 -14.80
CA TRP A 82 -3.33 24.46 -13.55
C TRP A 82 -1.83 24.75 -13.43
N HIS A 83 -1.51 26.00 -13.11
CA HIS A 83 -0.27 26.32 -12.42
C HIS A 83 -0.45 25.89 -10.96
N PHE A 84 0.60 25.36 -10.34
CA PHE A 84 0.73 25.34 -8.88
C PHE A 84 0.50 26.77 -8.36
N LYS A 85 -0.74 27.13 -8.04
CA LYS A 85 -1.09 28.43 -7.47
C LYS A 85 -0.82 28.37 -5.97
N THR A 86 0.28 28.99 -5.58
CA THR A 86 0.60 29.38 -4.21
C THR A 86 -0.48 30.31 -3.65
N PRO A 87 -0.98 30.07 -2.42
CA PRO A 87 -1.50 31.14 -1.58
C PRO A 87 -0.31 31.87 -0.96
N SER A 88 -0.11 33.12 -1.38
CA SER A 88 0.80 34.07 -0.77
C SER A 88 0.41 34.29 0.70
N ARG A 89 1.07 33.62 1.63
CA ARG A 89 1.26 34.13 2.99
C ARG A 89 2.73 34.12 3.35
N VAL A 90 3.35 35.25 3.02
CA VAL A 90 4.53 35.78 3.69
C VAL A 90 4.22 35.83 5.19
N LEU A 91 4.63 34.81 5.93
CA LEU A 91 5.03 34.99 7.32
C LEU A 91 6.52 35.30 7.28
N SER A 92 6.81 36.59 7.41
CA SER A 92 8.13 37.17 7.45
C SER A 92 9.03 36.41 8.43
N ARG A 93 10.20 35.98 7.95
CA ARG A 93 11.34 35.42 8.71
C ARG A 93 11.93 36.37 9.77
N LYS A 94 11.22 37.43 10.17
CA LYS A 94 11.76 38.56 10.94
C LYS A 94 11.49 38.51 12.45
N LYS A 95 11.03 37.38 13.02
CA LYS A 95 10.74 37.27 14.46
C LYS A 95 11.47 36.17 15.24
N PHE A 96 12.50 35.54 14.65
CA PHE A 96 13.37 34.62 15.39
C PHE A 96 14.84 35.04 15.25
N GLN A 97 15.15 36.27 15.67
CA GLN A 97 16.50 36.69 16.01
C GLN A 97 16.49 36.97 17.51
N ASP A 98 16.68 35.91 18.30
CA ASP A 98 17.09 35.89 19.73
C ASP A 98 16.54 34.67 20.49
N VAL A 99 16.58 33.49 19.87
CA VAL A 99 16.33 32.26 20.63
C VAL A 99 17.51 31.33 20.38
N GLY A 100 18.26 31.02 21.43
CA GLY A 100 19.46 30.19 21.34
C GLY A 100 19.20 28.88 20.60
N GLU A 101 20.21 28.39 19.89
CA GLU A 101 20.18 27.24 18.97
C GLU A 101 19.49 26.00 19.57
N LYS A 102 19.68 25.74 20.88
CA LYS A 102 19.05 24.64 21.63
C LYS A 102 17.54 24.80 21.87
N THR A 103 17.04 26.03 21.91
CA THR A 103 15.60 26.33 22.08
C THR A 103 14.89 26.31 20.73
N LEU A 104 15.59 26.65 19.65
CA LEU A 104 15.15 26.54 18.26
C LEU A 104 15.00 25.06 17.84
N GLU A 105 15.94 24.21 18.26
CA GLU A 105 15.85 22.76 18.04
C GLU A 105 14.65 22.13 18.79
N LYS A 106 14.44 22.52 20.06
CA LYS A 106 13.26 22.08 20.84
C LYS A 106 11.92 22.58 20.28
N SER A 107 11.87 23.79 19.73
CA SER A 107 10.64 24.33 19.12
C SER A 107 10.36 23.77 17.73
N LEU A 108 11.40 23.44 16.93
CA LEU A 108 11.24 22.70 15.67
C LEU A 108 10.72 21.28 15.89
N ILE A 109 11.19 20.58 16.93
CA ILE A 109 10.72 19.23 17.28
C ILE A 109 9.22 19.25 17.66
N LEU A 110 8.74 20.32 18.28
CA LEU A 110 7.32 20.53 18.62
C LEU A 110 6.44 20.87 17.39
N TYR A 111 7.02 21.35 16.30
CA TYR A 111 6.30 21.74 15.06
C TYR A 111 6.49 20.78 13.89
N THR A 112 7.16 19.64 14.10
CA THR A 112 7.33 18.65 13.03
C THR A 112 6.03 17.87 12.86
N SER A 113 5.46 17.92 11.64
CA SER A 113 4.24 17.19 11.28
C SER A 113 4.43 15.68 11.41
N PHE A 114 3.33 14.93 11.53
CA PHE A 114 3.38 13.49 11.73
C PHE A 114 3.96 12.76 10.52
N SER A 115 3.54 13.13 9.31
CA SER A 115 4.09 12.69 8.05
C SER A 115 5.61 12.91 8.01
N LYS A 116 6.09 14.09 8.40
CA LYS A 116 7.52 14.41 8.45
C LYS A 116 8.26 13.58 9.49
N LYS A 117 7.69 13.34 10.68
CA LYS A 117 8.28 12.45 11.70
C LYS A 117 8.49 11.03 11.17
N LEU A 118 7.48 10.47 10.48
CA LEU A 118 7.56 9.13 9.88
C LEU A 118 8.73 9.01 8.88
N PHE A 119 9.02 10.08 8.14
CA PHE A 119 10.11 10.11 7.16
C PHE A 119 11.46 10.43 7.79
N GLN A 120 11.51 11.26 8.82
CA GLN A 120 12.74 11.54 9.58
C GLN A 120 13.19 10.38 10.47
N ASN A 121 12.33 9.37 10.67
CA ASN A 121 12.72 8.14 11.35
C ASN A 121 14.01 7.54 10.74
N PRO A 122 14.98 7.08 11.57
CA PRO A 122 16.27 6.60 11.08
C PRO A 122 16.18 5.49 10.04
N PHE A 123 15.21 4.57 10.17
CA PHE A 123 15.04 3.49 9.21
C PHE A 123 14.44 3.99 7.88
N SER A 124 13.48 4.91 7.94
CA SER A 124 12.95 5.57 6.74
C SER A 124 14.07 6.31 5.98
N GLN A 125 14.91 7.06 6.70
CA GLN A 125 16.06 7.76 6.12
C GLN A 125 17.08 6.80 5.48
N LYS A 126 17.29 5.61 6.08
CA LYS A 126 18.13 4.57 5.47
C LYS A 126 17.56 4.12 4.13
N ILE A 127 16.26 3.83 4.02
CA ILE A 127 15.61 3.43 2.76
C ILE A 127 15.69 4.56 1.71
N ILE A 128 15.44 5.82 2.12
CA ILE A 128 15.53 6.99 1.22
C ILE A 128 16.96 7.14 0.69
N LYS A 129 17.98 6.99 1.54
CA LYS A 129 19.38 7.04 1.13
C LYS A 129 19.72 5.93 0.12
N GLU A 130 19.22 4.72 0.34
CA GLU A 130 19.36 3.62 -0.62
C GLU A 130 18.67 3.95 -1.95
N ALA A 131 17.48 4.56 -1.93
CA ALA A 131 16.76 4.97 -3.14
C ALA A 131 17.55 6.01 -3.93
N SER A 132 18.09 7.03 -3.25
CA SER A 132 18.96 8.06 -3.84
C SER A 132 20.23 7.49 -4.45
N SER A 133 20.69 6.33 -3.97
CA SER A 133 21.93 5.68 -4.41
C SER A 133 21.70 4.60 -5.48
N THR A 134 20.46 4.41 -5.94
CA THR A 134 20.17 3.46 -7.01
C THR A 134 20.85 3.84 -8.32
N THR A 135 21.14 2.86 -9.16
CA THR A 135 21.68 3.07 -10.50
C THR A 135 20.73 3.92 -11.35
N PHE A 136 19.42 3.79 -11.14
CA PHE A 136 18.41 4.60 -11.80
C PHE A 136 18.57 6.09 -11.48
N ILE A 137 18.52 6.47 -10.19
CA ILE A 137 18.58 7.87 -9.76
C ILE A 137 19.95 8.48 -10.04
N THR A 138 21.03 7.79 -9.67
CA THR A 138 22.40 8.30 -9.90
C THR A 138 22.73 8.37 -11.39
N GLY A 139 22.26 7.41 -12.19
CA GLY A 139 22.37 7.43 -13.64
C GLY A 139 21.65 8.62 -14.27
N MET A 140 20.43 8.94 -13.82
CA MET A 140 19.72 10.14 -14.27
C MET A 140 20.45 11.41 -13.86
N ALA A 141 20.89 11.52 -12.61
CA ALA A 141 21.61 12.70 -12.12
C ALA A 141 22.92 12.96 -12.88
N GLN A 142 23.56 11.92 -13.40
CA GLN A 142 24.76 12.02 -14.24
C GLN A 142 24.47 12.19 -15.73
N GLY A 143 23.20 12.07 -16.16
CA GLY A 143 22.83 12.07 -17.57
C GLY A 143 23.26 10.81 -18.33
N LYS A 144 23.52 9.71 -17.61
CA LYS A 144 24.08 8.45 -18.14
C LYS A 144 23.12 7.27 -18.11
N LEU A 145 21.96 7.41 -17.48
CA LEU A 145 20.95 6.36 -17.53
C LEU A 145 20.56 6.09 -18.99
N PRO A 146 20.45 4.83 -19.43
CA PRO A 146 19.90 4.53 -20.75
C PRO A 146 18.44 5.00 -20.87
N LEU A 147 18.09 5.64 -21.97
CA LEU A 147 16.71 6.13 -22.22
C LEU A 147 15.68 4.99 -22.21
N SER A 148 16.08 3.77 -22.60
CA SER A 148 15.21 2.58 -22.50
C SER A 148 14.82 2.27 -21.06
N ASN A 149 15.73 2.43 -20.11
CA ASN A 149 15.45 2.20 -18.69
C ASN A 149 14.51 3.26 -18.15
N TYR A 150 14.71 4.52 -18.55
CA TYR A 150 13.79 5.60 -18.20
C TYR A 150 12.41 5.39 -18.82
N ARG A 151 12.33 4.99 -20.09
CA ARG A 151 11.06 4.65 -20.75
C ARG A 151 10.36 3.51 -20.03
N ASN A 152 11.08 2.45 -19.65
CA ASN A 152 10.49 1.34 -18.87
C ASN A 152 9.92 1.82 -17.54
N PHE A 153 10.60 2.76 -16.85
CA PHE A 153 10.05 3.39 -15.65
C PHE A 153 8.75 4.14 -15.94
N LEU A 154 8.69 4.95 -17.01
CA LEU A 154 7.47 5.66 -17.40
C LEU A 154 6.31 4.70 -17.75
N GLU A 155 6.58 3.61 -18.47
CA GLU A 155 5.57 2.58 -18.76
C GLU A 155 5.06 1.92 -17.47
N GLN A 156 5.93 1.71 -16.48
CA GLN A 156 5.54 1.21 -15.16
C GLN A 156 4.70 2.23 -14.36
N ASP A 157 5.07 3.51 -14.38
CA ASP A 157 4.29 4.58 -13.74
C ASP A 157 2.88 4.73 -14.35
N ALA A 158 2.76 4.58 -15.67
CA ALA A 158 1.46 4.60 -16.34
C ALA A 158 0.52 3.51 -15.80
N ALA A 159 1.02 2.27 -15.70
CA ALA A 159 0.27 1.16 -15.12
C ALA A 159 -0.05 1.39 -13.62
N TYR A 160 0.91 1.95 -12.88
CA TYR A 160 0.74 2.30 -11.47
C TYR A 160 -0.40 3.31 -11.25
N PHE A 161 -0.47 4.38 -12.05
CA PHE A 161 -1.50 5.41 -11.90
C PHE A 161 -2.92 4.87 -12.12
N GLU A 162 -3.12 4.00 -13.12
CA GLU A 162 -4.41 3.35 -13.35
C GLU A 162 -4.81 2.50 -12.14
N HIS A 163 -3.90 1.65 -11.66
CA HIS A 163 -4.15 0.77 -10.51
C HIS A 163 -4.47 1.55 -9.24
N VAL A 164 -3.68 2.59 -8.94
CA VAL A 164 -3.88 3.44 -7.76
C VAL A 164 -5.21 4.16 -7.81
N ALA A 165 -5.64 4.61 -8.99
CA ALA A 165 -6.96 5.22 -9.15
C ALA A 165 -8.08 4.26 -8.73
N ASP A 166 -7.98 2.98 -9.10
CA ASP A 166 -8.94 1.95 -8.71
C ASP A 166 -8.85 1.56 -7.23
N VAL A 167 -7.64 1.42 -6.67
CA VAL A 167 -7.45 1.14 -5.24
C VAL A 167 -8.07 2.24 -4.38
N TYR A 168 -7.84 3.51 -4.72
CA TYR A 168 -8.49 4.63 -4.04
C TYR A 168 -10.01 4.60 -4.18
N ARG A 169 -10.54 4.30 -5.36
CA ARG A 169 -11.99 4.18 -5.59
C ARG A 169 -12.62 3.12 -4.67
N LEU A 170 -12.00 1.94 -4.61
CA LEU A 170 -12.47 0.85 -3.76
C LEU A 170 -12.37 1.21 -2.28
N ALA A 171 -11.29 1.90 -1.87
CA ALA A 171 -11.15 2.41 -0.51
C ALA A 171 -12.24 3.44 -0.18
N ALA A 172 -12.57 4.35 -1.10
CA ALA A 172 -13.61 5.35 -0.91
C ALA A 172 -14.97 4.70 -0.61
N ILE A 173 -15.39 3.73 -1.43
CA ILE A 173 -16.63 2.97 -1.25
C ILE A 173 -16.67 2.29 0.13
N LYS A 174 -15.57 1.64 0.53
CA LYS A 174 -15.47 0.98 1.85
C LYS A 174 -15.58 1.99 2.99
N MET A 175 -14.98 3.17 2.86
CA MET A 175 -15.05 4.23 3.87
C MET A 175 -16.44 4.87 3.97
N GLU A 176 -17.18 4.98 2.86
CA GLU A 176 -18.59 5.41 2.87
C GLU A 176 -19.47 4.44 3.63
N ILE A 177 -19.33 3.13 3.37
CA ILE A 177 -20.07 2.06 4.07
C ILE A 177 -19.79 2.12 5.58
N GLN A 178 -18.53 2.38 5.96
CA GLN A 178 -18.12 2.56 7.36
C GLN A 178 -18.49 3.94 7.94
N LYS A 179 -19.13 4.82 7.18
CA LYS A 179 -19.51 6.19 7.58
C LYS A 179 -18.33 7.10 7.93
N LYS A 180 -17.13 6.81 7.42
CA LYS A 180 -15.92 7.65 7.54
C LYS A 180 -15.85 8.66 6.41
N LYS A 181 -16.66 9.72 6.50
CA LYS A 181 -16.87 10.70 5.42
C LYS A 181 -15.59 11.39 4.95
N ASP A 182 -14.69 11.77 5.85
CA ASP A 182 -13.45 12.47 5.50
C ASP A 182 -12.51 11.59 4.67
N TYR A 183 -12.39 10.31 5.05
CA TYR A 183 -11.64 9.30 4.28
C TYR A 183 -12.25 9.06 2.92
N ALA A 184 -13.56 8.84 2.85
CA ALA A 184 -14.27 8.62 1.59
C ALA A 184 -14.08 9.80 0.62
N TYR A 185 -14.25 11.02 1.11
CA TYR A 185 -14.08 12.24 0.33
C TYR A 185 -12.66 12.37 -0.23
N PHE A 186 -11.65 12.17 0.63
CA PHE A 186 -10.26 12.21 0.21
C PHE A 186 -9.96 11.16 -0.86
N TYR A 187 -10.40 9.91 -0.66
CA TYR A 187 -10.14 8.83 -1.61
C TYR A 187 -10.86 8.98 -2.95
N TRP A 188 -12.08 9.51 -2.98
CA TRP A 188 -12.72 9.86 -4.25
C TRP A 188 -11.92 10.89 -5.05
N LYS A 189 -11.43 11.94 -4.38
CA LYS A 189 -10.59 12.96 -5.01
C LYS A 189 -9.28 12.39 -5.53
N GLN A 190 -8.60 11.56 -4.74
CA GLN A 190 -7.35 10.93 -5.17
C GLN A 190 -7.57 9.95 -6.33
N SER A 191 -8.65 9.18 -6.31
CA SER A 191 -9.02 8.29 -7.42
C SER A 191 -9.17 9.06 -8.74
N ALA A 192 -9.97 10.14 -8.73
CA ALA A 192 -10.15 10.98 -9.91
C ALA A 192 -8.83 11.61 -10.37
N LYS A 193 -8.03 12.13 -9.43
CA LYS A 193 -6.71 12.70 -9.72
C LYS A 193 -5.79 11.69 -10.42
N PHE A 194 -5.64 10.48 -9.90
CA PHE A 194 -4.76 9.47 -10.49
C PHE A 194 -5.27 8.97 -11.85
N PHE A 195 -6.59 8.87 -12.03
CA PHE A 195 -7.17 8.52 -13.32
C PHE A 195 -6.89 9.58 -14.40
N ASP A 196 -7.02 10.86 -14.05
CA ASP A 196 -6.70 11.96 -14.97
C ASP A 196 -5.20 12.05 -15.25
N LEU A 197 -4.35 11.83 -14.23
CA LEU A 197 -2.90 11.74 -14.39
C LEU A 197 -2.53 10.62 -15.37
N HIS A 198 -3.06 9.41 -15.20
CA HIS A 198 -2.80 8.28 -16.11
C HIS A 198 -3.10 8.65 -17.57
N LYS A 199 -4.29 9.20 -17.85
CA LYS A 199 -4.69 9.60 -19.21
C LYS A 199 -3.75 10.63 -19.82
N GLN A 200 -3.45 11.69 -19.06
CA GLN A 200 -2.57 12.76 -19.54
C GLN A 200 -1.14 12.25 -19.73
N PHE A 201 -0.68 11.35 -18.86
CA PHE A 201 0.67 10.82 -18.88
C PHE A 201 0.93 9.96 -20.11
N ILE A 202 0.02 9.04 -20.43
CA ILE A 202 0.09 8.20 -21.65
C ILE A 202 0.13 9.08 -22.90
N GLN A 203 -0.76 10.08 -22.98
CA GLN A 203 -0.82 10.98 -24.14
C GLN A 203 0.44 11.85 -24.27
N LYS A 204 0.92 12.45 -23.17
CA LYS A 204 2.07 13.36 -23.18
C LYS A 204 3.38 12.63 -23.48
N LYS A 205 3.52 11.38 -23.03
CA LYS A 205 4.78 10.62 -23.11
C LYS A 205 4.78 9.53 -24.20
N ASP A 206 3.70 9.42 -24.98
CA ASP A 206 3.54 8.43 -26.05
C ASP A 206 3.83 7.00 -25.57
N LEU A 207 3.15 6.62 -24.48
CA LEU A 207 3.30 5.33 -23.81
C LEU A 207 2.22 4.34 -24.26
N SER A 208 2.39 3.07 -23.91
CA SER A 208 1.33 2.08 -24.11
C SER A 208 0.12 2.38 -23.21
N GLU A 209 -1.09 2.10 -23.71
CA GLU A 209 -2.34 2.42 -23.00
C GLU A 209 -2.43 1.80 -21.60
N LYS A 210 -1.85 0.60 -21.42
CA LYS A 210 -1.88 -0.11 -20.14
C LYS A 210 -0.57 0.00 -19.35
N GLY A 211 0.44 0.65 -19.92
CA GLY A 211 1.80 0.58 -19.40
C GLY A 211 2.38 -0.84 -19.43
N GLN A 212 3.49 -1.01 -18.72
CA GLN A 212 4.12 -2.30 -18.47
C GLN A 212 4.16 -2.56 -16.98
N VAL A 213 4.12 -3.84 -16.58
CA VAL A 213 4.18 -4.21 -15.16
C VAL A 213 5.38 -5.11 -14.93
N GLY A 214 6.39 -4.57 -14.25
CA GLY A 214 7.53 -5.33 -13.75
C GLY A 214 7.21 -6.11 -12.47
N THR A 215 8.17 -6.88 -11.98
CA THR A 215 7.98 -7.72 -10.79
C THR A 215 7.88 -6.85 -9.53
N ALA A 216 8.71 -5.81 -9.44
CA ALA A 216 8.71 -4.88 -8.32
C ALA A 216 7.40 -4.09 -8.24
N LEU A 217 6.93 -3.56 -9.38
CA LEU A 217 5.66 -2.84 -9.44
C LEU A 217 4.48 -3.75 -9.11
N LYS A 218 4.44 -4.97 -9.66
CA LYS A 218 3.39 -5.94 -9.33
C LYS A 218 3.30 -6.19 -7.82
N ALA A 219 4.44 -6.42 -7.17
CA ALA A 219 4.49 -6.62 -5.73
C ALA A 219 3.99 -5.37 -4.96
N TYR A 220 4.24 -4.17 -5.49
CA TYR A 220 3.74 -2.94 -4.89
C TYR A 220 2.23 -2.78 -5.05
N MET A 221 1.70 -3.03 -6.27
CA MET A 221 0.27 -3.03 -6.56
C MET A 221 -0.48 -4.04 -5.67
N ASP A 222 0.09 -5.23 -5.47
CA ASP A 222 -0.44 -6.24 -4.57
C ASP A 222 -0.47 -5.74 -3.12
N PHE A 223 0.61 -5.12 -2.64
CA PHE A 223 0.65 -4.51 -1.31
C PHE A 223 -0.44 -3.44 -1.13
N LEU A 224 -0.57 -2.50 -2.06
CA LEU A 224 -1.57 -1.43 -2.00
C LEU A 224 -3.00 -1.96 -2.04
N SER A 225 -3.26 -3.04 -2.79
CA SER A 225 -4.58 -3.66 -2.87
C SER A 225 -4.98 -4.35 -1.55
N ASN A 226 -4.00 -4.79 -0.78
CA ASN A 226 -4.19 -5.55 0.45
C ASN A 226 -4.07 -4.71 1.73
N VAL A 227 -3.65 -3.44 1.63
CA VAL A 227 -3.66 -2.54 2.78
C VAL A 227 -5.09 -2.23 3.19
N SER A 228 -5.36 -2.11 4.49
CA SER A 228 -6.70 -1.71 4.93
C SER A 228 -6.98 -0.28 4.45
N PRO A 229 -8.23 0.04 4.05
CA PRO A 229 -8.56 1.37 3.51
C PRO A 229 -8.18 2.52 4.44
N GLU A 230 -8.26 2.35 5.76
CA GLU A 230 -7.85 3.35 6.76
C GLU A 230 -6.37 3.70 6.69
N HIS A 231 -5.54 2.77 6.21
CA HIS A 231 -4.09 2.93 6.16
C HIS A 231 -3.57 3.18 4.74
N LEU A 232 -4.45 3.24 3.74
CA LEU A 232 -4.05 3.43 2.35
C LEU A 232 -3.29 4.75 2.15
N ALA A 233 -3.74 5.86 2.73
CA ALA A 233 -3.00 7.12 2.59
C ALA A 233 -1.61 7.08 3.23
N LEU A 234 -1.39 6.28 4.29
CA LEU A 234 -0.05 6.06 4.86
C LEU A 234 0.84 5.25 3.92
N ALA A 235 0.29 4.20 3.30
CA ALA A 235 1.03 3.41 2.31
C ALA A 235 1.45 4.30 1.11
N MET A 236 0.53 5.14 0.65
CA MET A 236 0.72 6.08 -0.47
C MET A 236 1.53 7.33 -0.09
N LEU A 237 1.80 7.57 1.19
CA LEU A 237 2.65 8.67 1.63
C LEU A 237 4.10 8.50 1.12
N SER A 238 4.54 7.24 0.96
CA SER A 238 5.84 6.86 0.40
C SER A 238 6.14 7.55 -0.93
N CYS A 239 5.27 7.40 -1.94
CA CYS A 239 5.42 8.05 -3.23
C CYS A 239 5.38 9.57 -3.11
N SER A 240 4.48 10.10 -2.28
CA SER A 240 4.29 11.55 -2.20
C SER A 240 5.55 12.26 -1.74
N VAL A 241 6.25 11.71 -0.75
CA VAL A 241 7.43 12.32 -0.13
C VAL A 241 8.74 11.88 -0.78
N LEU A 242 8.86 10.63 -1.20
CA LEU A 242 10.13 10.12 -1.72
C LEU A 242 10.59 10.85 -2.99
N TYR A 243 9.74 10.96 -4.02
CA TYR A 243 10.15 11.56 -5.30
C TYR A 243 10.64 13.02 -5.17
N PRO A 244 10.00 13.90 -4.37
CA PRO A 244 10.54 15.21 -4.05
C PRO A 244 11.91 15.19 -3.38
N GLU A 245 12.17 14.24 -2.47
CA GLU A 245 13.50 14.10 -1.86
C GLU A 245 14.55 13.67 -2.90
N LEU A 246 14.20 12.73 -3.78
CA LEU A 246 15.08 12.29 -4.88
C LEU A 246 15.35 13.43 -5.88
N ALA A 247 14.35 14.28 -6.12
CA ALA A 247 14.43 15.41 -7.04
C ALA A 247 15.38 16.54 -6.57
N ARG A 248 15.80 16.52 -5.30
CA ARG A 248 16.77 17.46 -4.71
C ARG A 248 18.23 17.03 -4.90
N ILE A 249 18.48 15.87 -5.47
CA ILE A 249 19.84 15.41 -5.78
C ILE A 249 20.50 16.36 -6.77
N LYS A 250 21.80 16.62 -6.57
CA LYS A 250 22.59 17.47 -7.46
C LYS A 250 22.77 16.80 -8.82
N VAL A 251 22.20 17.42 -9.85
CA VAL A 251 22.33 17.00 -11.24
C VAL A 251 23.62 17.54 -11.85
N GLN A 252 24.34 16.68 -12.58
CA GLN A 252 25.55 17.06 -13.33
C GLN A 252 25.14 17.58 -14.71
N ASN A 253 25.80 18.65 -15.14
CA ASN A 253 25.53 19.35 -16.39
C ASN A 253 24.01 19.54 -16.66
N PRO A 254 23.28 20.29 -15.81
CA PRO A 254 21.81 20.37 -15.88
C PRO A 254 21.29 20.82 -17.26
N GLU A 255 22.00 21.70 -17.95
CA GLU A 255 21.61 22.21 -19.28
C GLU A 255 21.65 21.12 -20.37
N GLY A 256 22.56 20.15 -20.25
CA GLY A 256 22.71 19.02 -21.18
C GLY A 256 22.07 17.72 -20.70
N ASN A 257 21.45 17.71 -19.51
CA ASN A 257 20.87 16.51 -18.93
C ASN A 257 19.38 16.37 -19.30
N VAL A 258 19.09 15.37 -20.13
CA VAL A 258 17.72 15.08 -20.62
C VAL A 258 16.70 14.80 -19.51
N TYR A 259 17.16 14.40 -18.32
CA TYR A 259 16.31 14.08 -17.17
C TYR A 259 16.04 15.28 -16.25
N GLU A 260 16.80 16.39 -16.36
CA GLU A 260 16.66 17.55 -15.47
C GLU A 260 15.24 18.10 -15.50
N LYS A 261 14.72 18.41 -16.68
CA LYS A 261 13.37 18.97 -16.81
C LYS A 261 12.31 17.91 -16.52
N ASP A 262 12.46 16.73 -17.10
CA ASP A 262 11.43 15.70 -17.11
C ASP A 262 11.23 14.97 -15.78
N PHE A 263 12.30 14.77 -15.00
CA PHE A 263 12.22 14.08 -13.71
C PHE A 263 12.49 15.03 -12.54
N PHE A 264 13.65 15.69 -12.52
CA PHE A 264 14.09 16.45 -11.34
C PHE A 264 13.27 17.72 -11.14
N GLN A 265 12.96 18.48 -12.18
CA GLN A 265 12.13 19.69 -12.04
C GLN A 265 10.66 19.36 -11.82
N GLU A 266 10.10 18.38 -12.55
CA GLU A 266 8.69 17.98 -12.39
C GLU A 266 8.38 17.44 -10.99
N ASN A 267 9.35 16.78 -10.32
CA ASN A 267 9.16 16.23 -8.97
C ASN A 267 9.62 17.15 -7.84
N ARG A 268 10.31 18.27 -8.12
CA ARG A 268 10.67 19.24 -7.08
C ARG A 268 9.40 19.92 -6.56
N ARG A 269 9.15 19.76 -5.26
CA ARG A 269 8.16 20.56 -4.52
C ARG A 269 8.71 21.04 -3.19
N ASP A 270 8.26 22.23 -2.80
CA ASP A 270 8.54 22.83 -1.50
C ASP A 270 7.31 22.80 -0.57
N ASP A 271 6.12 22.55 -1.13
CA ASP A 271 4.85 22.49 -0.41
C ASP A 271 4.40 21.06 -0.10
N GLU A 272 3.57 20.93 0.93
CA GLU A 272 2.95 19.67 1.32
C GLU A 272 1.84 19.24 0.36
N SER A 273 1.87 17.98 -0.04
CA SER A 273 0.83 17.33 -0.84
C SER A 273 -0.49 17.19 -0.07
N SER A 274 -1.58 16.93 -0.80
CA SER A 274 -2.86 16.55 -0.20
C SER A 274 -2.78 15.30 0.67
N THR A 275 -1.88 14.35 0.33
CA THR A 275 -1.67 13.13 1.12
C THR A 275 -0.98 13.42 2.45
N GLU A 276 0.05 14.25 2.47
CA GLU A 276 0.71 14.68 3.73
C GLU A 276 -0.29 15.37 4.64
N LYS A 277 -1.03 16.36 4.12
CA LYS A 277 -2.06 17.08 4.89
C LYS A 277 -3.12 16.13 5.45
N PHE A 278 -3.62 15.20 4.64
CA PHE A 278 -4.61 14.23 5.11
C PHE A 278 -4.05 13.32 6.22
N VAL A 279 -2.79 12.89 6.11
CA VAL A 279 -2.12 12.10 7.15
C VAL A 279 -1.98 12.90 8.45
N ASP A 280 -1.55 14.16 8.33
CA ASP A 280 -1.27 15.04 9.46
C ASP A 280 -2.53 15.55 10.18
N GLU A 281 -3.64 15.72 9.46
CA GLU A 281 -4.88 16.27 10.00
C GLU A 281 -5.88 15.20 10.42
N ILE A 282 -5.93 14.07 9.70
CA ILE A 282 -6.96 13.04 9.86
C ILE A 282 -6.35 11.77 10.45
N ILE A 283 -5.37 11.15 9.77
CA ILE A 283 -4.89 9.82 10.16
C ILE A 283 -4.20 9.82 11.53
N ILE A 284 -3.44 10.86 11.88
CA ILE A 284 -2.77 10.96 13.18
C ILE A 284 -3.72 10.74 14.39
N LYS A 285 -5.02 10.99 14.21
CA LYS A 285 -6.04 10.80 15.26
C LYS A 285 -6.35 9.33 15.52
N ASP A 286 -6.13 8.47 14.53
CA ASP A 286 -6.54 7.06 14.53
C ASP A 286 -5.36 6.09 14.72
N ILE A 287 -4.12 6.57 14.60
CA ILE A 287 -2.92 5.72 14.64
C ILE A 287 -1.73 6.40 15.31
N THR A 288 -0.93 5.60 16.02
CA THR A 288 0.32 6.04 16.64
C THR A 288 1.52 5.85 15.69
N GLU A 289 2.59 6.61 15.92
CA GLU A 289 3.83 6.51 15.13
C GLU A 289 4.36 5.06 15.02
N PRO A 290 4.51 4.27 16.11
CA PRO A 290 5.03 2.90 16.01
C PRO A 290 4.16 1.97 15.16
N ARG A 291 2.85 2.26 15.04
CA ARG A 291 1.93 1.48 14.21
C ARG A 291 1.93 1.94 12.75
N ALA A 292 2.18 3.21 12.50
CA ALA A 292 2.26 3.78 11.15
C ALA A 292 3.58 3.44 10.45
N LEU A 293 4.70 3.42 11.19
CA LEU A 293 6.05 3.20 10.64
C LEU A 293 6.16 1.93 9.77
N PRO A 294 5.71 0.74 10.19
CA PRO A 294 5.80 -0.46 9.35
C PRO A 294 5.07 -0.36 8.01
N ILE A 295 3.98 0.42 7.94
CA ILE A 295 3.22 0.64 6.70
C ILE A 295 4.02 1.54 5.76
N VAL A 296 4.56 2.64 6.29
CA VAL A 296 5.41 3.57 5.53
C VAL A 296 6.68 2.89 5.04
N TRP A 297 7.35 2.11 5.89
CA TRP A 297 8.57 1.37 5.51
C TRP A 297 8.30 0.35 4.40
N ARG A 298 7.15 -0.33 4.42
CA ARG A 298 6.75 -1.22 3.33
C ARG A 298 6.54 -0.45 2.03
N GLY A 299 5.81 0.67 2.06
CA GLY A 299 5.66 1.56 0.90
C GLY A 299 7.01 2.01 0.34
N LEU A 300 7.88 2.58 1.20
CA LEU A 300 9.22 3.01 0.81
C LEU A 300 10.08 1.90 0.22
N LYS A 301 10.02 0.68 0.78
CA LYS A 301 10.72 -0.48 0.22
C LYS A 301 10.22 -0.80 -1.19
N HIS A 302 8.92 -0.75 -1.42
CA HIS A 302 8.37 -1.02 -2.75
C HIS A 302 8.81 0.02 -3.79
N GLU A 303 8.79 1.31 -3.44
CA GLU A 303 9.35 2.37 -4.28
C GLU A 303 10.84 2.14 -4.56
N LEU A 304 11.65 1.84 -3.52
CA LEU A 304 13.05 1.52 -3.68
C LEU A 304 13.26 0.36 -4.65
N ASN A 305 12.49 -0.72 -4.52
CA ASN A 305 12.62 -1.88 -5.38
C ASN A 305 12.17 -1.62 -6.82
N LEU A 306 11.20 -0.73 -7.03
CA LEU A 306 10.85 -0.26 -8.37
C LEU A 306 12.04 0.45 -9.01
N LEU A 307 12.62 1.44 -8.32
CA LEU A 307 13.80 2.19 -8.80
C LEU A 307 15.00 1.27 -9.05
N ARG A 308 15.20 0.25 -8.20
CA ARG A 308 16.24 -0.77 -8.40
C ARG A 308 15.98 -1.60 -9.64
N GLU A 309 14.76 -2.10 -9.84
CA GLU A 309 14.38 -2.92 -11.00
C GLU A 309 14.64 -2.18 -12.32
N VAL A 310 14.15 -0.95 -12.45
CA VAL A 310 14.37 -0.14 -13.67
C VAL A 310 15.83 0.29 -13.82
N GLY A 311 16.60 0.31 -12.74
CA GLY A 311 18.05 0.49 -12.72
C GLY A 311 18.86 -0.79 -13.00
N GLY A 312 18.23 -1.94 -13.19
CA GLY A 312 18.90 -3.23 -13.40
C GLY A 312 19.52 -3.83 -12.12
N GLN A 313 19.07 -3.40 -10.95
CA GLN A 313 19.53 -3.88 -9.65
C GLN A 313 18.53 -4.88 -9.04
N PRO A 314 18.99 -5.91 -8.30
CA PRO A 314 18.09 -6.87 -7.65
C PRO A 314 17.31 -6.22 -6.52
N ALA A 315 16.07 -6.68 -6.29
CA ALA A 315 15.23 -6.23 -5.19
C ALA A 315 15.83 -6.55 -3.81
N LEU A 316 15.54 -5.70 -2.83
CA LEU A 316 15.93 -5.86 -1.43
C LEU A 316 14.74 -6.27 -0.57
N SER A 317 15.01 -7.15 0.40
CA SER A 317 14.12 -7.47 1.52
C SER A 317 14.26 -6.44 2.65
N ILE A 318 13.31 -6.42 3.60
CA ILE A 318 13.41 -5.52 4.76
C ILE A 318 14.63 -5.87 5.62
N GLN A 319 15.00 -7.15 5.69
CA GLN A 319 16.14 -7.64 6.47
C GLN A 319 17.48 -7.20 5.88
N GLN A 320 17.52 -6.86 4.59
CA GLN A 320 18.70 -6.32 3.91
C GLN A 320 18.79 -4.79 4.02
N LEU A 321 17.73 -4.13 4.52
CA LEU A 321 17.64 -2.69 4.70
C LEU A 321 17.99 -2.24 6.11
#